data_AF-A0A6N7L3U0-F1
#
_entry.id   AF-A0A6N7L3U0-F1
#
_cell.length_a   1.000
_cell.length_b   1.000
_cell.length_c   1.000
_cell.angle_alpha   90.00
_cell.angle_beta   90.00
_cell.angle_gamma   90.00
#
_symmetry.space_group_name_H-M   'P 1'
#
loop_
_entity.id
_entity.type
_entity.pdbx_description
1 polymer ?
#
loop_
_entity_poly.entity_id
_entity_poly.type
_entity_poly.pdbx_seq_one_letter_code
_entity_poly.pdbx_strand_id
1 'polypeptide(L)'
;MSVTFEPESIQVQWDDPHSLNFNNGNAAEVLRLLGYDAADPYGNDDAVGFLGRVLLALGLLVDDDARPEVTDGRWTCVGRREGYLSARLGELHAMAEHCVAHGLRVRWH
;
A
#
# COMPACT_ATOMS: atom_id res chain seq x y z
N MET A 1 0.40 5.52 -12.96
CA MET A 1 1.21 5.56 -11.74
C MET A 1 0.74 4.46 -10.79
N SER A 2 1.37 3.29 -10.82
CA SER A 2 1.21 2.31 -9.75
C SER A 2 2.29 2.51 -8.70
N VAL A 3 2.07 2.02 -7.48
CA VAL A 3 3.11 1.89 -6.46
C VAL A 3 3.11 0.46 -5.93
N THR A 4 4.28 -0.14 -5.80
CA THR A 4 4.46 -1.49 -5.29
C THR A 4 5.25 -1.44 -4.00
N PHE A 5 4.67 -1.93 -2.90
CA PHE A 5 5.41 -2.14 -1.65
C PHE A 5 5.98 -3.53 -1.62
N GLU A 6 7.22 -3.68 -1.16
CA GLU A 6 7.85 -4.98 -1.04
C GLU A 6 8.98 -4.97 0.01
N PRO A 7 9.33 -6.15 0.56
CA PRO A 7 10.54 -6.30 1.36
C PRO A 7 11.79 -5.94 0.55
N GLU A 8 12.74 -5.24 1.16
CA GLU A 8 14.04 -5.02 0.57
C GLU A 8 14.85 -6.33 0.64
N SER A 9 14.78 -7.13 -0.42
CA SER A 9 15.54 -8.37 -0.55
C SER A 9 16.84 -8.15 -1.34
N ILE A 10 17.84 -8.98 -1.05
CA ILE A 10 19.10 -9.05 -1.82
C ILE A 10 18.90 -9.86 -3.13
N GLN A 11 17.81 -10.62 -3.23
CA GLN A 11 17.50 -11.48 -4.38
C GLN A 11 16.17 -11.07 -5.00
N VAL A 12 16.23 -10.40 -6.16
CA VAL A 12 15.05 -10.01 -6.94
C VAL A 12 14.34 -11.28 -7.41
N GLN A 13 13.19 -11.58 -6.79
CA GLN A 13 12.30 -12.64 -7.22
C GLN A 13 11.10 -12.01 -7.92
N TRP A 14 10.87 -12.39 -9.17
CA TRP A 14 9.64 -12.06 -9.87
C TRP A 14 8.49 -12.79 -9.17
N ASP A 15 7.45 -12.04 -8.77
CA ASP A 15 6.29 -12.56 -8.02
C ASP A 15 6.59 -12.92 -6.55
N ASP A 16 7.29 -12.03 -5.84
CA ASP A 16 7.43 -12.14 -4.38
C ASP A 16 6.01 -12.11 -3.76
N PRO A 17 5.59 -13.16 -3.02
CA PRO A 17 4.25 -13.24 -2.43
C PRO A 17 3.99 -12.15 -1.39
N HIS A 18 5.04 -11.45 -0.93
CA HIS A 18 4.95 -10.32 -0.02
C HIS A 18 4.92 -8.97 -0.74
N SER A 19 5.00 -8.93 -2.08
CA SER A 19 4.89 -7.71 -2.88
C SER A 19 3.43 -7.32 -3.09
N LEU A 20 3.11 -6.05 -2.84
CA LEU A 20 1.76 -5.51 -2.89
C LEU A 20 1.70 -4.32 -3.83
N ASN A 21 1.11 -4.54 -5.01
CA ASN A 21 0.89 -3.52 -6.01
C ASN A 21 -0.42 -2.75 -5.81
N PHE A 22 -0.39 -1.44 -6.04
CA PHE A 22 -1.52 -0.53 -5.97
C PHE A 22 -1.62 0.30 -7.24
N ASN A 23 -2.82 0.35 -7.82
CA ASN A 23 -3.07 1.12 -9.03
C ASN A 23 -3.38 2.60 -8.70
N ASN A 24 -2.77 3.54 -9.42
CA ASN A 24 -3.11 4.97 -9.51
C ASN A 24 -3.74 5.57 -8.24
N GLY A 25 -5.05 5.77 -8.26
CA GLY A 25 -5.76 6.42 -7.14
C GLY A 25 -5.63 5.68 -5.82
N ASN A 26 -5.52 4.35 -5.84
CA ASN A 26 -5.31 3.56 -4.63
C ASN A 26 -3.88 3.73 -4.10
N ALA A 27 -2.88 3.87 -4.98
CA ALA A 27 -1.50 4.13 -4.56
C ALA A 27 -1.38 5.46 -3.81
N ALA A 28 -1.95 6.54 -4.38
CA ALA A 28 -1.95 7.85 -3.74
C ALA A 28 -2.67 7.84 -2.39
N GLU A 29 -3.81 7.14 -2.30
CA GLU A 29 -4.59 7.02 -1.07
C GLU A 29 -3.84 6.24 0.01
N VAL A 30 -3.21 5.12 -0.36
CA VAL A 30 -2.39 4.32 0.58
C VAL A 30 -1.18 5.12 1.07
N LEU A 31 -0.46 5.83 0.18
CA LEU A 31 0.65 6.69 0.60
C LEU A 31 0.18 7.76 1.59
N ARG A 32 -0.96 8.42 1.33
CA ARG A 32 -1.54 9.39 2.27
C ARG A 32 -1.91 8.78 3.61
N LEU A 33 -2.55 7.61 3.63
CA LEU A 33 -2.93 6.91 4.86
C LEU A 33 -1.72 6.55 5.71
N LEU A 34 -0.61 6.14 5.08
CA LEU A 34 0.65 5.83 5.76
C LEU A 34 1.46 7.10 6.15
N GLY A 35 0.99 8.28 5.75
CA GLY A 35 1.64 9.56 6.04
C GLY A 35 2.88 9.85 5.19
N TYR A 36 2.94 9.29 3.99
CA TYR A 36 3.95 9.59 2.98
C TYR A 36 3.46 10.63 1.97
N ASP A 37 4.39 11.21 1.21
CA ASP A 37 4.06 12.10 0.11
C ASP A 37 3.53 11.30 -1.08
N ALA A 38 2.25 11.48 -1.42
CA ALA A 38 1.64 10.81 -2.57
C ALA A 38 2.18 11.30 -3.93
N ALA A 39 2.92 12.41 -3.97
CA ALA A 39 3.60 12.89 -5.16
C ALA A 39 4.96 12.19 -5.40
N ASP A 40 5.51 11.50 -4.40
CA ASP A 40 6.74 10.74 -4.50
C ASP A 40 6.45 9.23 -4.44
N PRO A 41 6.36 8.54 -5.60
CA PRO A 41 6.02 7.13 -5.65
C PRO A 41 7.22 6.23 -5.29
N TYR A 42 8.37 6.79 -4.91
CA TYR A 42 9.57 6.05 -4.55
C TYR A 42 9.92 6.25 -3.08
N GLY A 43 10.41 5.21 -2.42
CA GLY A 43 10.95 5.37 -1.07
C GLY A 43 11.31 4.07 -0.38
N ASN A 44 11.79 4.22 0.84
CA ASN A 44 12.07 3.13 1.74
C ASN A 44 11.87 3.57 3.19
N ASP A 45 11.52 2.63 4.06
CA ASP A 45 11.41 2.86 5.49
C ASP A 45 11.92 1.62 6.25
N ASP A 46 12.30 1.82 7.51
CA ASP A 46 12.55 0.67 8.38
C ASP A 46 11.23 -0.07 8.68
N ALA A 47 11.29 -1.38 8.84
CA ALA A 47 10.06 -2.19 8.97
C ALA A 47 9.25 -1.87 10.24
N VAL A 48 9.90 -1.39 11.31
CA VAL A 48 9.20 -1.04 12.57
C VAL A 48 8.45 0.27 12.40
N GLY A 49 9.08 1.28 11.80
CA GLY A 49 8.47 2.56 11.43
C GLY A 49 7.31 2.35 10.46
N PHE A 50 7.52 1.54 9.42
CA PHE A 50 6.49 1.18 8.46
C PHE A 50 5.30 0.46 9.13
N LEU A 51 5.56 -0.54 9.97
CA LEU A 51 4.51 -1.26 10.72
C LEU A 51 3.70 -0.30 11.62
N GLY A 52 4.37 0.62 12.32
CA GLY A 52 3.72 1.63 13.14
C GLY A 52 2.76 2.51 12.34
N ARG A 53 3.16 2.93 11.13
CA ARG A 53 2.30 3.69 10.21
C ARG A 53 1.10 2.88 9.73
N VAL A 54 1.30 1.60 9.40
CA VAL A 54 0.19 0.71 9.00
C VAL A 54 -0.83 0.54 10.13
N LEU A 55 -0.37 0.32 11.36
CA LEU A 55 -1.24 0.20 12.52
C LEU A 55 -2.00 1.49 12.82
N LEU A 56 -1.35 2.65 12.69
CA LEU A 56 -2.02 3.94 12.80
C LEU A 56 -3.07 4.12 11.71
N ALA A 57 -2.75 3.78 10.45
CA ALA A 57 -3.69 3.85 9.34
C ALA A 57 -4.91 2.94 9.57
N LEU A 58 -4.70 1.70 10.03
CA LEU A 58 -5.78 0.77 10.39
C LEU A 58 -6.67 1.32 11.51
N GLY A 59 -6.09 1.96 12.54
CA GLY A 59 -6.84 2.54 13.65
C GLY A 59 -7.58 3.84 13.29
N LEU A 60 -7.10 4.57 12.28
CA LEU A 60 -7.69 5.85 11.83
C LEU A 60 -8.66 5.69 10.65
N LEU A 61 -8.71 4.53 10.01
CA LEU A 61 -9.63 4.25 8.92
C LEU A 61 -11.05 4.07 9.48
N VAL A 62 -11.77 5.19 9.65
CA VAL A 62 -13.13 5.21 10.21
C VAL A 62 -14.17 4.79 9.17
N ASP A 63 -13.98 5.18 7.90
CA ASP A 63 -14.85 4.82 6.78
C ASP A 63 -14.01 4.39 5.57
N ASP A 64 -14.28 3.20 5.03
CA ASP A 64 -13.69 2.67 3.80
C ASP A 64 -14.79 2.42 2.76
N ASP A 65 -15.51 3.49 2.47
CA ASP A 65 -16.66 3.47 1.58
C ASP A 65 -16.28 3.04 0.17
N ALA A 66 -17.26 2.42 -0.49
CA ALA A 66 -17.16 2.10 -1.90
C ALA A 66 -17.02 3.39 -2.74
N ARG A 67 -16.13 3.35 -3.72
CA ARG A 67 -16.03 4.38 -4.77
C ARG A 67 -16.68 3.83 -6.04
N PRO A 68 -17.68 4.50 -6.61
CA PRO A 68 -18.29 4.03 -7.85
C PRO A 68 -17.31 4.11 -9.01
N GLU A 69 -17.48 3.22 -9.99
CA GLU A 69 -16.82 3.36 -11.28
C GLU A 69 -17.35 4.61 -11.99
N VAL A 70 -16.43 5.39 -12.57
CA VAL A 70 -16.76 6.59 -13.33
C VAL A 70 -16.14 6.47 -14.71
N THR A 71 -16.97 6.62 -15.74
CA THR A 71 -16.52 6.71 -17.13
C THR A 71 -16.74 8.13 -17.65
N ASP A 72 -15.68 8.75 -18.15
CA ASP A 72 -15.68 10.06 -18.81
C ASP A 72 -15.07 9.94 -20.22
N GLY A 73 -15.93 9.98 -21.24
CA GLY A 73 -15.54 9.77 -22.63
C GLY A 73 -14.91 8.39 -22.87
N ARG A 74 -13.60 8.35 -23.13
CA ARG A 74 -12.82 7.10 -23.33
C ARG A 74 -12.04 6.66 -22.08
N TRP A 75 -12.21 7.36 -20.96
CA TRP A 75 -11.49 7.09 -19.71
C TRP A 75 -12.43 6.44 -18.70
N THR A 76 -12.02 5.29 -18.16
CA THR A 76 -12.74 4.62 -17.07
C THR A 76 -11.85 4.60 -15.84
N CYS A 77 -12.32 5.27 -14.79
CA CYS A 77 -11.80 5.14 -13.44
C CYS A 77 -12.56 3.99 -12.77
N VAL A 78 -11.90 2.82 -12.70
CA VAL A 78 -12.45 1.63 -12.05
C VAL A 78 -12.78 1.96 -10.59
N GLY A 79 -13.96 1.54 -10.16
CA GLY A 79 -14.43 1.74 -8.81
C GLY A 79 -13.61 0.96 -7.78
N ARG A 80 -13.93 1.18 -6.50
CA ARG A 80 -13.35 0.48 -5.36
C ARG A 80 -14.50 -0.07 -4.51
N ARG A 81 -14.44 -1.36 -4.14
CA ARG A 81 -15.41 -1.94 -3.20
C ARG A 81 -15.22 -1.36 -1.80
N GLU A 82 -16.30 -1.40 -1.01
CA GLU A 82 -16.22 -1.14 0.43
C GLU A 82 -15.22 -2.11 1.09
N GLY A 83 -14.47 -1.60 2.06
CA GLY A 83 -13.49 -2.39 2.80
C GLY A 83 -12.25 -2.80 1.99
N TYR A 84 -12.01 -2.19 0.82
CA TYR A 84 -10.81 -2.46 0.03
C TYR A 84 -9.55 -1.95 0.72
N LEU A 85 -9.52 -0.69 1.16
CA LEU A 85 -8.33 -0.13 1.82
C LEU A 85 -8.04 -0.87 3.13
N SER A 86 -9.07 -1.20 3.91
CA SER A 86 -8.93 -1.99 5.13
C SER A 86 -8.29 -3.35 4.85
N ALA A 87 -8.78 -4.08 3.83
CA ALA A 87 -8.19 -5.34 3.42
C ALA A 87 -6.72 -5.19 2.99
N ARG A 88 -6.42 -4.17 2.18
CA ARG A 88 -5.05 -3.94 1.69
C ARG A 88 -4.09 -3.46 2.78
N LEU A 89 -4.55 -2.69 3.75
CA LEU A 89 -3.77 -2.34 4.94
C LEU A 89 -3.50 -3.58 5.81
N GLY A 90 -4.44 -4.53 5.88
CA GLY A 90 -4.22 -5.83 6.52
C GLY A 90 -3.13 -6.66 5.83
N GLU A 91 -3.08 -6.64 4.50
CA GLU A 91 -2.01 -7.29 3.75
C GLU A 91 -0.65 -6.58 3.96
N LEU A 92 -0.64 -5.24 3.96
CA LEU A 92 0.56 -4.45 4.29
C LEU A 92 1.03 -4.72 5.73
N HIS A 93 0.11 -4.93 6.66
CA HIS A 93 0.42 -5.30 8.03
C HIS A 93 1.16 -6.64 8.07
N ALA A 94 0.63 -7.67 7.40
CA ALA A 94 1.28 -8.98 7.33
C ALA A 94 2.67 -8.92 6.66
N MET A 95 2.82 -8.13 5.58
CA MET A 95 4.11 -7.88 4.95
C MET A 95 5.08 -7.18 5.91
N ALA A 96 4.63 -6.16 6.63
CA ALA A 96 5.46 -5.42 7.58
C ALA A 96 5.91 -6.30 8.75
N GLU A 97 5.02 -7.13 9.30
CA GLU A 97 5.36 -8.12 10.33
C GLU A 97 6.43 -9.10 9.83
N HIS A 98 6.30 -9.58 8.58
CA HIS A 98 7.32 -10.41 7.97
C HIS A 98 8.67 -9.70 7.89
N CYS A 99 8.70 -8.44 7.47
CA CYS A 99 9.94 -7.65 7.38
C CYS A 99 10.56 -7.44 8.77
N VAL A 100 9.78 -7.12 9.79
CA VAL A 100 10.25 -6.98 11.17
C VAL A 100 10.86 -8.29 11.67
N ALA A 101 10.19 -9.42 11.45
CA ALA A 101 10.66 -10.73 11.90
C ALA A 101 12.00 -11.15 11.26
N HIS A 102 12.28 -10.68 10.04
CA HIS A 102 13.50 -11.03 9.29
C HIS A 102 14.54 -9.91 9.23
N GLY A 103 14.29 -8.76 9.87
CA GLY A 103 15.20 -7.61 9.84
C GLY A 103 15.35 -6.97 8.46
N LEU A 104 14.32 -7.06 7.61
CA LEU A 104 14.28 -6.45 6.28
C LEU A 104 13.74 -5.02 6.37
N ARG A 105 14.10 -4.16 5.41
CA ARG A 105 13.46 -2.86 5.20
C ARG A 105 12.25 -3.02 4.27
N VAL A 106 11.39 -2.02 4.23
CA VAL A 106 10.30 -1.94 3.24
C VAL A 106 10.68 -0.90 2.21
N ARG A 107 10.50 -1.19 0.92
CA ARG A 107 10.68 -0.23 -0.17
C ARG A 107 9.42 -0.13 -1.02
N TRP A 108 9.25 1.00 -1.69
CA TRP A 108 8.20 1.20 -2.67
C TRP A 108 8.66 1.98 -3.90
N HIS A 109 8.03 1.69 -5.04
CA HIS A 109 8.36 2.24 -6.36
C HIS A 109 7.20 2.09 -7.37
#